data_AF-A0A3E3DZC8-F1
#
_entry.id   AF-A0A3E3DZC8-F1
#
_cell.length_a   1.000
_cell.length_b   1.000
_cell.length_c   1.000
_cell.angle_alpha   90.00
_cell.angle_beta   90.00
_cell.angle_gamma   90.00
#
_symmetry.space_group_name_H-M   'P 1'
#
loop_
_entity.id
_entity.type
_entity.pdbx_description
1 polymer ?
#
loop_
_entity_poly.entity_id
_entity_poly.type
_entity_poly.pdbx_seq_one_letter_code
_entity_poly.pdbx_strand_id
1 'polypeptide(L)'
;MFPVGVNGASDSSSEAVLYEAEFSLSNPNEQTKTFKNGDKTICLKMGEDLSLKTRETIPIGSFNRYFTYDDGIITMKARYTGLVNPYNSFITEVSDGRYNSLAGTTFIRDRYSWGSLSYAPSNAYGKYVVDYTLPVIGGTKTHTLMVSIKPTFSGGVVKVTLGSNI
;
A
#
# COMPACT_ATOMS: atom_id res chain seq x y z
N MET A 1 13.18 -21.62 18.20
CA MET A 1 11.78 -21.59 18.67
C MET A 1 11.30 -20.15 18.49
N PHE A 2 10.53 -19.87 17.43
CA PHE A 2 10.00 -18.54 17.13
C PHE A 2 8.51 -18.53 17.44
N PRO A 3 7.93 -17.44 17.98
CA PRO A 3 6.53 -17.44 18.37
C PRO A 3 5.63 -17.47 17.14
N VAL A 4 4.66 -18.38 17.17
CA VAL A 4 3.57 -18.50 16.22
C VAL A 4 2.56 -17.40 16.52
N GLY A 5 2.56 -16.34 15.71
CA GLY A 5 1.50 -15.33 15.70
C GLY A 5 0.42 -15.73 14.71
N VAL A 6 -0.49 -16.61 15.13
CA VAL A 6 -1.81 -16.73 14.49
C VAL A 6 -2.64 -15.54 14.94
N ASN A 7 -2.90 -14.60 14.04
CA ASN A 7 -4.07 -13.74 14.12
C ASN A 7 -4.87 -13.93 12.83
N GLY A 8 -5.89 -14.77 12.93
CA GLY A 8 -6.98 -14.77 11.98
C GLY A 8 -7.72 -13.45 12.05
N ALA A 9 -7.99 -12.87 10.89
CA ALA A 9 -9.12 -12.00 10.68
C ALA A 9 -9.74 -12.41 9.34
N SER A 10 -10.74 -13.28 9.43
CA SER A 10 -11.74 -13.47 8.39
C SER A 10 -12.62 -12.21 8.35
N ASP A 11 -12.20 -11.18 7.63
CA ASP A 11 -13.07 -10.05 7.31
C ASP A 11 -13.63 -10.24 5.90
N SER A 12 -14.79 -10.88 5.83
CA SER A 12 -15.60 -11.03 4.62
C SER A 12 -16.41 -9.77 4.29
N SER A 13 -15.77 -8.60 4.34
CA SER A 13 -16.25 -7.44 3.59
C SER A 13 -15.40 -7.35 2.33
N SER A 14 -16.00 -7.57 1.16
CA SER A 14 -15.30 -7.42 -0.11
C SER A 14 -14.84 -5.96 -0.25
N GLU A 15 -13.58 -5.66 0.11
CA GLU A 15 -12.95 -4.38 -0.18
C GLU A 15 -13.04 -4.17 -1.70
N ALA A 16 -13.85 -3.20 -2.14
CA ALA A 16 -13.95 -2.88 -3.56
C ALA A 16 -12.63 -2.26 -4.00
N VAL A 17 -11.92 -2.91 -4.92
CA VAL A 17 -10.73 -2.37 -5.58
C VAL A 17 -11.18 -1.18 -6.43
N LEU A 18 -10.83 0.04 -6.03
CA LEU A 18 -11.23 1.26 -6.74
C LEU A 18 -10.27 1.58 -7.89
N TYR A 19 -8.96 1.46 -7.65
CA TYR A 19 -7.92 1.76 -8.63
C TYR A 19 -6.75 0.81 -8.48
N GLU A 20 -6.07 0.55 -9.59
CA GLU A 20 -4.99 -0.43 -9.66
C GLU A 20 -3.87 0.06 -10.58
N ALA A 21 -2.62 -0.04 -10.10
CA ALA A 21 -1.43 0.24 -10.90
C ALA A 21 -0.31 -0.75 -10.62
N GLU A 22 0.43 -1.08 -11.67
CA GLU A 22 1.65 -1.89 -11.61
C GLU A 22 2.91 -1.02 -11.64
N PHE A 23 3.84 -1.27 -10.71
CA PHE A 23 5.14 -0.63 -10.63
C PHE A 23 6.29 -1.64 -10.66
N SER A 24 7.41 -1.24 -11.25
CA SER A 24 8.64 -2.04 -11.30
C SER A 24 9.55 -1.72 -10.12
N LEU A 25 9.75 -2.66 -9.20
CA LEU A 25 10.66 -2.48 -8.05
C LEU A 25 12.14 -2.44 -8.44
N SER A 26 12.50 -2.99 -9.61
CA SER A 26 13.86 -2.96 -10.14
C SER A 26 14.27 -1.60 -10.70
N ASN A 27 13.30 -0.72 -11.02
CA ASN A 27 13.58 0.65 -11.38
C ASN A 27 13.67 1.51 -10.11
N PRO A 28 14.86 2.07 -9.80
CA PRO A 28 15.07 2.86 -8.58
C PRO A 28 14.43 4.24 -8.63
N ASN A 29 14.02 4.72 -9.81
CA ASN A 29 13.43 6.04 -9.96
C ASN A 29 11.96 6.06 -9.55
N GLU A 30 11.48 7.25 -9.16
CA GLU A 30 10.06 7.47 -8.92
C GLU A 30 9.25 7.12 -10.18
N GLN A 31 8.16 6.39 -9.98
CA GLN A 31 7.21 6.01 -11.02
C GLN A 31 5.84 6.55 -10.65
N THR A 32 5.19 7.20 -11.61
CA THR A 32 3.85 7.77 -11.46
C THR A 32 2.92 7.15 -12.50
N LYS A 33 1.71 6.78 -12.08
CA LYS A 33 0.62 6.28 -12.92
C LYS A 33 -0.63 7.12 -12.65
N THR A 34 -1.20 7.69 -13.71
CA THR A 34 -2.39 8.55 -13.61
C THR A 34 -3.58 7.96 -14.33
N PHE A 35 -4.75 8.04 -13.71
CA PHE A 35 -6.02 7.56 -14.24
C PHE A 35 -7.03 8.71 -14.25
N LYS A 36 -7.91 8.73 -15.26
CA LYS A 36 -9.04 9.66 -15.32
C LYS A 36 -10.30 8.93 -14.87
N ASN A 37 -11.05 9.52 -13.95
CA ASN A 37 -12.39 9.08 -13.58
C ASN A 37 -13.33 10.30 -13.58
N GLY A 38 -14.05 10.48 -14.69
CA GLY A 38 -14.73 11.75 -14.97
C GLY A 38 -13.74 12.92 -14.94
N ASP A 39 -14.07 13.95 -14.18
CA ASP A 39 -13.23 15.14 -14.00
C ASP A 39 -12.07 14.93 -13.01
N LYS A 40 -12.08 13.83 -12.26
CA LYS A 40 -11.02 13.51 -11.30
C LYS A 40 -9.81 12.90 -11.99
N THR A 41 -8.63 13.31 -11.53
CA THR A 41 -7.36 12.67 -11.88
C THR A 41 -6.86 11.92 -10.66
N ILE A 42 -6.82 10.59 -10.74
CA ILE A 42 -6.21 9.74 -9.73
C ILE A 42 -4.74 9.59 -10.08
N CYS A 43 -3.87 9.72 -9.09
CA CYS A 43 -2.44 9.54 -9.19
C CYS A 43 -1.99 8.47 -8.19
N LEU A 44 -1.42 7.39 -8.71
CA LEU A 44 -0.70 6.39 -7.94
C LEU A 44 0.79 6.58 -8.18
N LYS A 45 1.59 6.61 -7.11
CA LYS A 45 3.05 6.77 -7.20
C LYS A 45 3.79 5.73 -6.38
N MET A 46 4.97 5.35 -6.86
CA MET A 46 5.99 4.62 -6.13
C MET A 46 7.30 5.39 -6.16
N GLY A 47 7.97 5.56 -5.02
CA GLY A 47 9.27 6.23 -4.96
C GLY A 47 10.03 5.96 -3.66
N GLU A 48 11.20 6.59 -3.53
CA GLU A 48 11.98 6.67 -2.28
C GLU A 48 11.91 8.12 -1.76
N ASP A 49 11.89 8.35 -0.44
CA ASP A 49 12.13 9.71 0.08
C ASP A 49 13.61 10.05 -0.10
N LEU A 50 13.89 11.00 -0.99
CA LEU A 50 15.24 11.49 -1.30
C LEU A 50 15.95 12.16 -0.11
N SER A 51 15.27 12.37 1.03
CA SER A 51 15.80 13.07 2.20
C SER A 51 16.80 12.25 3.03
N LEU A 52 16.83 10.93 2.87
CA LEU A 52 17.83 10.05 3.48
C LEU A 52 18.81 9.56 2.41
N LYS A 53 19.71 10.45 1.96
CA LYS A 53 20.94 10.05 1.25
C LYS A 53 21.96 9.41 2.22
N THR A 54 21.52 8.46 3.03
CA THR A 54 22.39 7.36 3.41
C THR A 54 21.97 6.23 2.49
N ARG A 55 22.73 6.01 1.41
CA ARG A 55 22.71 4.74 0.69
C ARG A 55 23.17 3.66 1.68
N GLU A 56 22.33 3.31 2.65
CA GLU A 56 22.37 1.98 3.19
C GLU A 56 22.14 1.08 2.00
N THR A 57 23.11 0.22 1.71
CA THR A 57 23.04 -0.81 0.69
C THR A 57 21.76 -1.60 0.94
N ILE A 58 20.67 -1.24 0.26
CA ILE A 58 19.45 -2.03 0.18
C ILE A 58 19.92 -3.40 -0.31
N PRO A 59 19.88 -4.46 0.53
CA PRO A 59 20.37 -5.77 0.13
C PRO A 59 19.78 -6.19 -1.21
N ILE A 60 20.55 -6.89 -2.05
CA ILE A 60 20.05 -7.39 -3.35
C ILE A 60 18.78 -8.20 -3.11
N GLY A 61 17.69 -7.83 -3.79
CA GLY A 61 16.38 -8.45 -3.59
C GLY A 61 15.62 -7.92 -2.37
N SER A 62 15.93 -6.72 -1.89
CA SER A 62 15.11 -5.98 -0.92
C SER A 62 14.57 -4.69 -1.53
N PHE A 63 13.48 -4.19 -0.96
CA PHE A 63 12.89 -2.91 -1.35
C PHE A 63 12.46 -2.14 -0.10
N ASN A 64 12.54 -0.82 -0.19
CA ASN A 64 12.00 0.11 0.78
C ASN A 64 11.44 1.30 0.00
N ARG A 65 10.11 1.38 -0.12
CA ARG A 65 9.45 2.32 -1.03
C ARG A 65 8.23 2.94 -0.37
N TYR A 66 7.98 4.20 -0.71
CA TYR A 66 6.68 4.81 -0.49
C TYR A 66 5.75 4.51 -1.65
N PHE A 67 4.50 4.24 -1.29
CA PHE A 67 3.39 4.24 -2.23
C PHE A 67 2.44 5.35 -1.85
N THR A 68 1.95 6.07 -2.85
CA THR A 68 1.04 7.20 -2.66
C THR A 68 -0.18 7.04 -3.55
N TYR A 69 -1.35 7.36 -2.98
CA TYR A 69 -2.59 7.60 -3.68
C TYR A 69 -2.99 9.07 -3.50
N ASP A 70 -3.41 9.71 -4.57
CA ASP A 70 -3.94 11.08 -4.56
C ASP A 70 -5.03 11.22 -5.63
N ASP A 71 -6.24 11.66 -5.26
CA ASP A 71 -7.30 12.02 -6.22
C ASP A 71 -7.68 13.51 -6.19
N GLY A 72 -6.86 14.34 -5.52
CA GLY A 72 -7.12 15.75 -5.28
C GLY A 72 -8.07 16.02 -4.11
N ILE A 73 -8.72 15.00 -3.55
CA ILE A 73 -9.55 15.13 -2.33
C ILE A 73 -8.89 14.38 -1.18
N ILE A 74 -8.48 13.14 -1.42
CA ILE A 74 -7.83 12.26 -0.45
C ILE A 74 -6.41 12.02 -0.90
N THR A 75 -5.48 12.12 0.05
CA THR A 75 -4.10 11.69 -0.12
C THR A 75 -3.76 10.64 0.92
N MET A 76 -3.21 9.51 0.47
CA MET A 76 -2.64 8.47 1.33
C MET A 76 -1.21 8.21 0.92
N LYS A 77 -0.29 8.13 1.88
CA LYS A 77 1.11 7.72 1.66
C LYS A 77 1.49 6.73 2.77
N ALA A 78 2.17 5.64 2.42
CA ALA A 78 2.79 4.76 3.42
C ALA A 78 4.07 4.13 2.86
N ARG A 79 5.00 3.80 3.76
CA ARG A 79 6.26 3.10 3.46
C ARG A 79 6.05 1.60 3.58
N TYR A 80 6.60 0.86 2.63
CA TYR A 80 6.58 -0.59 2.60
C TYR A 80 8.01 -1.08 2.44
N THR A 81 8.42 -1.94 3.36
CA THR A 81 9.75 -2.54 3.38
C THR A 81 9.62 -4.05 3.26
N GLY A 82 10.51 -4.67 2.50
CA GLY A 82 10.49 -6.11 2.34
C GLY A 82 11.57 -6.68 1.43
N LEU A 83 11.35 -7.94 1.06
CA LEU A 83 12.22 -8.71 0.18
C LEU A 83 11.44 -9.15 -1.05
N VAL A 84 12.06 -9.07 -2.22
CA VAL A 84 11.53 -9.58 -3.48
C VAL A 84 12.64 -10.27 -4.25
N ASN A 85 12.44 -11.54 -4.55
CA ASN A 85 13.26 -12.30 -5.49
C ASN A 85 12.33 -13.11 -6.42
N PRO A 86 12.84 -13.71 -7.51
CA PRO A 86 12.00 -14.40 -8.49
C PRO A 86 11.17 -15.57 -7.93
N TYR A 87 11.52 -16.09 -6.76
CA TYR A 87 10.90 -17.26 -6.14
C TYR A 87 9.98 -16.90 -4.96
N ASN A 88 10.28 -15.79 -4.28
CA ASN A 88 9.59 -15.43 -3.06
C ASN A 88 9.56 -13.91 -2.86
N SER A 89 8.46 -13.42 -2.33
CA SER A 89 8.33 -12.03 -1.89
C SER A 89 7.75 -11.98 -0.47
N PHE A 90 8.20 -11.00 0.29
CA PHE A 90 7.77 -10.75 1.66
C PHE A 90 7.69 -9.24 1.88
N ILE A 91 6.64 -8.79 2.57
CA ILE A 91 6.63 -7.48 3.21
C ILE A 91 6.95 -7.73 4.67
N THR A 92 7.98 -7.07 5.17
CA THR A 92 8.42 -7.20 6.56
C THR A 92 7.85 -6.10 7.44
N GLU A 93 7.47 -4.97 6.85
CA GLU A 93 6.95 -3.82 7.57
C GLU A 93 6.11 -2.91 6.65
N VAL A 94 5.06 -2.32 7.23
CA VAL A 94 4.38 -1.13 6.69
C VAL A 94 4.43 -0.04 7.75
N SER A 95 4.90 1.16 7.40
CA SER A 95 5.13 2.26 8.34
C SER A 95 4.97 3.63 7.68
N ASP A 96 5.22 4.71 8.43
CA ASP A 96 5.16 6.10 7.95
C ASP A 96 3.87 6.48 7.21
N GLY A 97 2.74 5.98 7.70
CA GLY A 97 1.42 6.28 7.14
C GLY A 97 1.07 7.76 7.30
N ARG A 98 0.58 8.37 6.22
CA ARG A 98 0.06 9.73 6.20
C ARG A 98 -1.26 9.73 5.44
N TYR A 99 -2.25 10.36 6.06
CA TYR A 99 -3.57 10.52 5.50
C TYR A 99 -3.97 11.98 5.57
N ASN A 100 -4.46 12.51 4.46
CA ASN A 100 -5.06 13.83 4.39
C ASN A 100 -6.34 13.77 3.56
N SER A 101 -7.32 14.60 3.92
CA SER A 101 -8.59 14.67 3.21
C SER A 101 -9.17 16.07 3.25
N LEU A 102 -9.54 16.58 2.09
CA LEU A 102 -10.19 17.88 1.91
C LEU A 102 -11.72 17.79 2.04
N ALA A 103 -12.29 16.60 2.16
CA ALA A 103 -13.73 16.37 2.26
C ALA A 103 -14.32 16.64 3.66
N GLY A 104 -13.59 17.36 4.52
CA GLY A 104 -14.00 17.62 5.91
C GLY A 104 -14.09 16.36 6.77
N THR A 105 -13.34 15.30 6.43
CA THR A 105 -13.40 14.06 7.20
C THR A 105 -12.74 14.23 8.56
N THR A 106 -13.29 13.56 9.58
CA THR A 106 -12.61 13.45 10.89
C THR A 106 -11.82 12.15 10.91
N PHE A 107 -10.50 12.26 11.01
CA PHE A 107 -9.62 11.11 11.22
C PHE A 107 -9.92 10.47 12.57
N ILE A 108 -10.01 9.14 12.61
CA ILE A 108 -10.24 8.38 13.84
C ILE A 108 -8.94 7.69 14.27
N ARG A 109 -8.41 6.82 13.40
CA ARG A 109 -7.21 6.02 13.65
C ARG A 109 -6.68 5.42 12.36
N ASP A 110 -5.42 5.00 12.39
CA ASP A 110 -4.79 4.18 11.37
C ASP A 110 -4.34 2.81 11.90
N ARG A 111 -4.14 1.86 10.99
CA ARG A 111 -3.67 0.50 11.25
C ARG A 111 -2.74 0.04 10.13
N TYR A 112 -1.79 -0.81 10.50
CA TYR A 112 -0.82 -1.41 9.59
C TYR A 112 -0.92 -2.93 9.69
N SER A 113 -0.91 -3.63 8.55
CA SER A 113 -0.85 -5.10 8.51
C SER A 113 -0.11 -5.59 7.29
N TRP A 114 0.51 -6.76 7.37
CA TRP A 114 1.24 -7.37 6.26
C TRP A 114 1.31 -8.88 6.42
N GLY A 115 1.58 -9.59 5.32
CA GLY A 115 1.73 -11.03 5.31
C GLY A 115 1.90 -11.60 3.90
N SER A 116 1.70 -12.91 3.78
CA SER A 116 1.69 -13.61 2.50
C SER A 116 0.27 -14.10 2.17
N LEU A 117 -0.08 -14.12 0.88
CA LEU A 117 -1.37 -14.60 0.44
C LEU A 117 -1.39 -16.14 0.47
N SER A 118 -2.36 -16.73 1.17
CA SER A 118 -2.44 -18.18 1.42
C SER A 118 -2.54 -19.02 0.15
N TYR A 119 -3.15 -18.49 -0.92
CA TYR A 119 -3.32 -19.17 -2.21
C TYR A 119 -2.14 -18.97 -3.18
N ALA A 120 -1.22 -18.07 -2.85
CA ALA A 120 -0.02 -17.78 -3.63
C ALA A 120 1.09 -17.38 -2.65
N PRO A 121 1.75 -18.35 -1.99
CA PRO A 121 2.66 -18.09 -0.87
C PRO A 121 3.89 -17.26 -1.25
N SER A 122 4.19 -17.15 -2.55
CA SER A 122 5.23 -16.26 -3.09
C SER A 122 4.75 -14.82 -3.26
N ASN A 123 3.46 -14.52 -3.10
CA ASN A 123 2.90 -13.18 -3.18
C ASN A 123 2.74 -12.58 -1.78
N ALA A 124 3.40 -11.45 -1.54
CA ALA A 124 3.26 -10.70 -0.31
C ALA A 124 2.20 -9.61 -0.42
N TYR A 125 1.64 -9.21 0.71
CA TYR A 125 0.80 -8.04 0.81
C TYR A 125 1.11 -7.20 2.04
N GLY A 126 0.77 -5.92 1.96
CA GLY A 126 0.81 -4.96 3.05
C GLY A 126 -0.35 -3.99 2.90
N LYS A 127 -0.93 -3.57 4.03
CA LYS A 127 -2.04 -2.65 4.09
C LYS A 127 -1.73 -1.51 5.05
N TYR A 128 -1.98 -0.29 4.59
CA TYR A 128 -2.14 0.88 5.42
C TYR A 128 -3.62 1.26 5.40
N VAL A 129 -4.28 1.22 6.56
CA VAL A 129 -5.73 1.35 6.71
C VAL A 129 -6.04 2.55 7.57
N VAL A 130 -7.01 3.37 7.16
CA VAL A 130 -7.45 4.56 7.88
C VAL A 130 -8.96 4.52 8.07
N ASP A 131 -9.40 4.61 9.32
CA ASP A 131 -10.80 4.82 9.65
C ASP A 131 -11.07 6.32 9.79
N TYR A 132 -12.16 6.79 9.20
CA TYR A 132 -12.58 8.18 9.24
C TYR A 132 -14.10 8.30 9.34
N THR A 133 -14.61 9.46 9.76
CA THR A 133 -16.03 9.79 9.65
C THR A 133 -16.25 10.93 8.64
N LEU A 134 -17.40 10.90 7.97
CA LEU A 134 -17.91 12.01 7.17
C LEU A 134 -18.93 12.80 8.00
N PRO A 135 -18.75 14.12 8.22
CA PRO A 135 -19.66 14.91 9.03
C PRO A 135 -21.11 14.88 8.53
N VAL A 136 -21.29 14.77 7.22
CA VAL A 136 -22.60 14.94 6.56
C VAL A 136 -23.44 13.66 6.56
N ILE A 137 -22.80 12.49 6.49
CA ILE A 137 -23.49 11.20 6.31
C ILE A 137 -23.56 10.42 7.63
N GLY A 138 -22.67 10.73 8.58
CA GLY A 138 -22.50 9.93 9.79
C GLY A 138 -21.90 8.55 9.50
N GLY A 139 -21.34 7.91 10.52
CA GLY A 139 -20.75 6.58 10.42
C GLY A 139 -19.24 6.56 10.10
N THR A 140 -18.62 5.45 10.50
CA THR A 140 -17.20 5.17 10.25
C THR A 140 -17.03 4.51 8.89
N LYS A 141 -16.13 5.05 8.08
CA LYS A 141 -15.70 4.52 6.79
C LYS A 141 -14.22 4.15 6.87
N THR A 142 -13.78 3.30 5.95
CA THR A 142 -12.38 2.84 5.91
C THR A 142 -11.80 3.02 4.53
N HIS A 143 -10.61 3.64 4.47
CA HIS A 143 -9.75 3.63 3.30
C HIS A 143 -8.55 2.70 3.51
N THR A 144 -8.22 1.90 2.51
CA THR A 144 -7.09 0.97 2.54
C THR A 144 -6.16 1.26 1.36
N LEU A 145 -4.92 1.65 1.64
CA LEU A 145 -3.83 1.60 0.67
C LEU A 145 -3.18 0.22 0.79
N MET A 146 -3.46 -0.66 -0.17
CA MET A 146 -2.91 -2.01 -0.21
C MET A 146 -1.83 -2.11 -1.28
N VAL A 147 -0.71 -2.70 -0.90
CA VAL A 147 0.38 -3.09 -1.79
C VAL A 147 0.41 -4.60 -1.83
N SER A 148 0.36 -5.18 -3.02
CA SER A 148 0.61 -6.60 -3.25
C SER A 148 1.77 -6.79 -4.20
N ILE A 149 2.63 -7.75 -3.92
CA ILE A 149 3.84 -8.01 -4.69
C ILE A 149 3.70 -9.38 -5.32
N LYS A 150 3.80 -9.43 -6.64
CA LYS A 150 3.98 -10.67 -7.38
C LYS A 150 5.43 -10.76 -7.82
N PRO A 151 6.21 -11.75 -7.35
CA PRO A 151 7.59 -11.89 -7.77
C PRO A 151 7.67 -12.21 -9.27
N THR A 152 8.64 -11.61 -9.94
CA THR A 152 8.97 -11.86 -11.34
C THR A 152 10.48 -11.98 -11.48
N PHE A 153 10.95 -12.58 -12.58
CA PHE A 153 12.37 -12.59 -12.93
C PHE A 153 12.98 -11.19 -13.10
N SER A 154 12.14 -10.15 -13.22
CA SER A 154 12.52 -8.74 -13.34
C SER A 154 12.41 -7.93 -12.03
N GLY A 155 12.22 -8.58 -10.87
CA GLY A 155 12.25 -7.93 -9.56
C GLY A 155 10.89 -7.64 -8.94
N GLY A 156 9.80 -8.16 -9.50
CA GLY A 156 8.45 -8.10 -8.94
C GLY A 156 7.58 -6.96 -9.48
N VAL A 157 6.29 -7.25 -9.58
CA VAL A 157 5.24 -6.29 -9.94
C VAL A 157 4.49 -5.92 -8.67
N VAL A 158 4.43 -4.62 -8.39
CA VAL A 158 3.66 -4.10 -7.26
C VAL A 158 2.31 -3.64 -7.75
N LYS A 159 1.26 -4.28 -7.26
CA LYS A 159 -0.13 -3.89 -7.46
C LYS A 159 -0.60 -3.07 -6.27
N VAL A 160 -0.90 -1.79 -6.52
CA VAL A 160 -1.45 -0.88 -5.52
C VAL A 160 -2.96 -0.79 -5.69
N THR A 161 -3.69 -1.11 -4.63
CA THR A 161 -5.15 -1.04 -4.59
C THR A 161 -5.58 0.00 -3.57
N LEU A 162 -6.49 0.91 -3.97
CA LEU A 162 -7.31 1.62 -2.99
C LEU A 162 -8.59 0.84 -2.74
N GLY A 163 -8.79 0.38 -1.51
CA GLY A 163 -10.05 -0.16 -1.03
C GLY A 163 -10.86 0.91 -0.31
N SER A 164 -12.19 0.89 -0.47
CA SER A 164 -13.10 1.59 0.45
C SER A 164 -14.17 0.62 0.91
N ASN A 165 -14.45 0.61 2.20
CA ASN A 165 -15.63 -0.05 2.74
C ASN A 165 -16.64 1.04 3.17
N ILE A 166 -17.88 0.90 2.69
CA ILE A 166 -18.98 1.85 2.94
C ILE A 166 -19.90 1.23 3.98
#